data_AF-A0A8X6RSU8-F1
#
_entry.id   AF-A0A8X6RSU8-F1
#
_cell.length_a   1.000
_cell.length_b   1.000
_cell.length_c   1.000
_cell.angle_alpha   90.00
_cell.angle_beta   90.00
_cell.angle_gamma   90.00
#
_symmetry.space_group_name_H-M   'P 1'
#
loop_
_entity.id
_entity.type
_entity.pdbx_description
1 polymer ?
#
loop_
_entity_poly.entity_id
_entity_poly.type
_entity_poly.pdbx_seq_one_letter_code
_entity_poly.pdbx_strand_id
1 'polypeptide(L)'
;MKCIILHHIFKIWQESWSQQLDNKLHSVKPVIGAWPVMPMRRTDVKLTRLHIGHTRFTHRHLLFEEHAPECPSCKVSYTVITF
;
A
#
# COMPACT_ATOMS: atom_id res chain seq x y z
N MET A 1 1.37 -33.69 -1.76
CA MET A 1 0.12 -33.13 -2.33
C MET A 1 -0.27 -31.75 -1.80
N LYS A 2 -0.32 -31.49 -0.47
CA LYS A 2 -0.73 -30.16 0.10
C LYS A 2 0.02 -28.94 -0.47
N CYS A 3 1.34 -29.05 -0.68
CA CYS A 3 2.16 -27.93 -1.16
C CYS A 3 1.84 -27.51 -2.61
N ILE A 4 1.44 -28.48 -3.46
CA ILE A 4 1.11 -28.24 -4.88
C ILE A 4 -0.20 -27.47 -4.99
N ILE A 5 -1.20 -27.85 -4.18
CA ILE A 5 -2.51 -27.18 -4.15
C ILE A 5 -2.35 -25.74 -3.67
N LEU A 6 -1.60 -25.52 -2.58
CA LEU A 6 -1.33 -24.17 -2.07
C LEU A 6 -0.58 -23.30 -3.09
N HIS A 7 0.44 -23.86 -3.74
CA HIS A 7 1.18 -23.16 -4.78
C HIS A 7 0.27 -22.75 -5.95
N HIS A 8 -0.61 -23.64 -6.39
CA HIS A 8 -1.57 -23.35 -7.45
C HIS A 8 -2.55 -22.24 -7.07
N ILE A 9 -3.08 -22.26 -5.83
CA ILE A 9 -3.95 -21.20 -5.31
C ILE A 9 -3.21 -19.85 -5.27
N PHE A 10 -1.99 -19.82 -4.73
CA PHE A 10 -1.18 -18.59 -4.70
C PHE A 10 -0.91 -18.04 -6.10
N LYS A 11 -0.68 -18.91 -7.08
CA LYS A 11 -0.49 -18.51 -8.47
C LYS A 11 -1.75 -17.83 -9.03
N ILE A 12 -2.93 -18.44 -8.86
CA ILE A 12 -4.20 -17.85 -9.33
C ILE A 12 -4.47 -16.51 -8.64
N TRP A 13 -4.22 -16.42 -7.33
CA TRP A 13 -4.38 -15.17 -6.59
C TRP A 13 -3.43 -14.10 -7.09
N GLN A 14 -2.16 -14.46 -7.32
CA GLN A 14 -1.17 -13.52 -7.85
C GLN A 14 -1.56 -13.05 -9.26
N GLU A 15 -2.02 -13.93 -10.13
CA GLU A 15 -2.49 -13.57 -11.47
C GLU A 15 -3.65 -12.57 -11.40
N SER A 16 -4.65 -12.83 -10.53
CA SER A 16 -5.77 -11.90 -10.30
C SER A 16 -5.32 -10.55 -9.72
N TRP A 17 -4.37 -10.58 -8.79
CA TRP A 17 -3.83 -9.40 -8.14
C TRP A 17 -3.02 -8.54 -9.11
N SER A 18 -2.24 -9.16 -9.99
CA SER A 18 -1.47 -8.46 -11.01
C SER A 18 -2.35 -7.73 -12.04
N GLN A 19 -3.64 -8.06 -12.16
CA GLN A 19 -4.59 -7.33 -13.01
C GLN A 19 -5.20 -6.09 -12.33
N GLN A 20 -4.86 -5.80 -11.07
CA GLN A 20 -5.41 -4.67 -10.31
C GLN A 20 -4.67 -3.36 -10.65
N LEU A 21 -4.99 -2.76 -11.80
CA LEU A 21 -4.30 -1.55 -12.30
C LEU A 21 -4.64 -0.28 -11.50
N ASP A 22 -5.88 -0.13 -11.05
CA ASP A 22 -6.37 1.06 -10.31
C ASP A 22 -6.40 0.87 -8.79
N ASN A 23 -5.70 -0.15 -8.29
CA ASN A 23 -5.65 -0.45 -6.87
C ASN A 23 -4.38 0.13 -6.25
N LYS A 24 -4.53 1.20 -5.44
CA LYS A 24 -3.43 1.82 -4.70
C LYS A 24 -2.61 0.81 -3.89
N LEU A 25 -3.26 -0.19 -3.29
CA LEU A 25 -2.57 -1.20 -2.50
C LEU A 25 -1.75 -2.16 -3.36
N HIS A 26 -2.18 -2.44 -4.60
CA HIS A 26 -1.40 -3.22 -5.56
C HIS A 26 -0.12 -2.49 -5.95
N SER A 27 -0.18 -1.18 -6.18
CA SER A 27 1.01 -0.36 -6.45
C SER A 27 2.03 -0.43 -5.32
N VAL A 28 1.57 -0.51 -4.06
CA VAL A 28 2.43 -0.62 -2.86
C VAL A 28 2.91 -2.06 -2.63
N LYS A 29 2.12 -3.07 -3.01
CA LYS A 29 2.38 -4.48 -2.74
C LYS A 29 2.02 -5.33 -3.96
N PRO A 30 2.87 -5.38 -5.00
CA PRO A 30 2.55 -6.12 -6.22
C PRO A 30 2.57 -7.64 -6.01
N VAL A 31 3.32 -8.13 -5.02
CA VAL A 31 3.47 -9.57 -4.75
C VAL A 31 2.66 -9.98 -3.52
N ILE A 32 1.83 -11.01 -3.67
CA ILE A 32 1.11 -11.65 -2.58
C ILE A 32 2.09 -12.46 -1.75
N GLY A 33 2.20 -12.09 -0.49
CA GLY A 33 3.06 -12.76 0.49
C GLY A 33 3.00 -12.05 1.83
N ALA A 34 3.71 -12.56 2.83
CA ALA A 34 3.88 -11.84 4.08
C ALA A 34 4.80 -10.64 3.87
N TRP A 35 4.47 -9.50 4.48
CA TRP A 35 5.44 -8.42 4.64
C TRP A 35 6.52 -8.86 5.63
N PRO A 36 7.76 -8.36 5.52
CA PRO A 36 8.74 -8.50 6.58
C PRO A 36 8.16 -7.96 7.88
N VAL A 37 8.05 -8.81 8.89
CA VAL A 37 7.60 -8.39 10.23
C VAL A 37 8.81 -7.83 10.97
N MET A 38 8.70 -6.61 11.46
CA MET A 38 9.72 -6.01 12.30
C MET A 38 9.63 -6.59 13.71
N PRO A 39 10.76 -6.73 14.41
CA PRO A 39 10.77 -7.24 15.80
C PRO A 39 9.95 -6.37 16.76
N MET A 40 9.73 -5.10 16.43
CA MET A 40 9.03 -4.13 17.26
C MET A 40 7.74 -3.66 16.58
N ARG A 41 6.60 -3.93 17.23
CA ARG A 41 5.26 -3.49 16.79
C ARG A 41 5.20 -2.00 16.44
N ARG A 42 5.88 -1.13 17.19
CA ARG A 42 5.89 0.31 16.93
C ARG A 42 6.51 0.65 15.58
N THR A 43 7.53 -0.07 15.17
CA THR A 43 8.22 0.12 13.88
C THR A 43 7.36 -0.43 12.75
N ASP A 44 6.76 -1.61 12.91
CA ASP A 44 5.83 -2.19 11.94
C ASP A 44 4.65 -1.28 11.62
N VAL A 45 4.04 -0.70 12.65
CA VAL A 45 2.90 0.21 12.48
C VAL A 45 3.33 1.46 11.71
N LYS A 46 4.52 2.01 11.97
CA LYS A 46 5.04 3.17 11.25
C LYS A 46 5.32 2.82 9.78
N LEU A 47 6.02 1.72 9.51
CA LEU A 47 6.30 1.26 8.14
C LEU A 47 5.03 0.99 7.36
N THR A 48 4.07 0.25 7.94
CA THR A 48 2.78 -0.03 7.30
C THR A 48 2.05 1.25 6.93
N ARG A 49 1.99 2.24 7.83
CA ARG A 49 1.38 3.54 7.55
C ARG A 49 2.12 4.30 6.45
N LEU A 50 3.45 4.28 6.47
CA LEU A 50 4.26 4.93 5.44
C LEU A 50 4.03 4.31 4.06
N HIS A 51 4.01 2.98 3.95
CA HIS A 51 3.76 2.26 2.70
C HIS A 51 2.43 2.64 2.04
N ILE A 52 1.36 2.81 2.82
CA ILE A 52 0.05 3.23 2.28
C ILE A 52 -0.10 4.75 2.17
N GLY A 53 0.94 5.50 2.51
CA GLY A 53 0.98 6.96 2.47
C GLY A 53 0.18 7.65 3.57
N HIS A 54 -0.03 7.01 4.73
CA HIS A 54 -0.71 7.57 5.90
C HIS A 54 0.23 8.42 6.76
N THR A 55 0.57 9.61 6.27
CA THR A 55 1.30 10.62 7.03
C THR A 55 0.39 11.77 7.43
N ARG A 56 0.80 12.58 8.41
CA ARG A 56 0.04 13.79 8.75
C ARG A 56 -0.11 14.70 7.54
N PHE A 57 0.92 14.86 6.71
CA PHE A 57 0.86 15.74 5.55
C PHE A 57 -0.22 15.29 4.55
N THR A 58 -0.25 14.00 4.22
CA THR A 58 -1.16 13.44 3.20
C THR A 58 -2.55 13.09 3.74
N HIS A 59 -2.75 12.93 5.05
CA HIS A 59 -4.05 12.51 5.64
C HIS A 59 -4.70 13.53 6.57
N ARG A 60 -4.01 14.61 6.97
CA ARG A 60 -4.61 15.64 7.84
C ARG A 60 -5.91 16.16 7.25
N HIS A 61 -5.95 16.38 5.95
CA HIS A 61 -7.13 16.94 5.29
C HIS A 61 -8.39 16.08 5.47
N LEU A 62 -8.26 14.75 5.57
CA LEU A 62 -9.37 13.84 5.85
C LEU A 62 -9.86 13.94 7.30
N LEU A 63 -8.98 14.27 8.24
CA LEU A 63 -9.30 14.36 9.68
C LEU A 63 -9.99 15.67 10.04
N PHE A 64 -9.73 16.74 9.28
CA PHE A 64 -10.24 18.08 9.54
C PHE A 64 -11.19 18.59 8.44
N GLU A 65 -11.57 17.72 7.51
CA GLU A 65 -12.42 18.06 6.36
C GLU A 65 -11.86 19.23 5.53
N GLU A 66 -10.53 19.34 5.48
CA GLU A 66 -9.82 20.34 4.67
C GLU A 66 -9.62 19.81 3.23
N HIS A 67 -9.23 20.71 2.32
CA HIS A 67 -8.81 20.31 0.97
C HIS A 67 -7.51 19.49 0.99
N ALA A 68 -7.44 18.48 0.13
CA ALA A 68 -6.21 17.71 -0.06
C ALA A 68 -5.05 18.65 -0.46
N PRO A 69 -3.85 18.46 0.09
CA PRO A 69 -2.72 19.27 -0.31
C PRO A 69 -2.33 18.90 -1.74
N GLU A 70 -2.19 19.91 -2.60
CA GLU A 70 -1.88 19.76 -4.03
C GLU A 70 -0.61 20.51 -4.41
N CYS A 71 0.07 20.00 -5.44
CA CYS A 71 1.18 20.72 -6.06
C CYS A 71 0.67 22.01 -6.74
N PRO A 72 1.20 23.20 -6.40
CA PRO A 72 0.76 24.46 -7.01
C PRO A 72 0.94 24.50 -8.53
N SER A 73 1.94 23.79 -9.05
CA SER A 73 2.31 23.79 -10.47
C SER A 73 1.47 22.81 -11.30
N CYS A 74 1.31 21.56 -10.86
CA CYS A 74 0.62 20.53 -11.65
C CYS A 74 -0.78 20.17 -11.15
N LYS A 75 -1.24 20.73 -10.02
CA LYS A 75 -2.58 20.49 -9.44
C LYS A 75 -2.89 19.03 -9.13
N VAL A 76 -1.85 18.24 -8.87
CA VAL A 76 -1.98 16.84 -8.43
C VAL A 76 -1.82 16.78 -6.92
N SER A 77 -2.65 15.96 -6.26
CA SER A 77 -2.56 15.72 -4.81
C SER A 77 -1.21 15.11 -4.43
N TYR A 78 -0.63 15.57 -3.32
CA TYR A 78 0.60 14.96 -2.83
C TYR A 78 0.35 13.53 -2.36
N THR A 79 1.27 12.64 -2.69
CA THR A 79 1.32 11.27 -2.21
C THR A 79 2.70 10.97 -1.63
N VAL A 80 2.80 9.98 -0.76
CA VAL A 80 4.11 9.44 -0.37
C VAL A 80 4.45 8.39 -1.41
N ILE A 81 5.46 8.65 -2.24
CA ILE A 81 6.05 7.63 -3.11
C ILE A 81 6.96 6.77 -2.22
N THR A 82 6.47 5.60 -1.79
CA THR A 82 7.35 4.55 -1.26
C THR A 82 7.62 3.56 -2.38
N PHE A 83 8.89 3.47 -2.78
CA PHE A 83 9.43 2.46 -3.69
C PHE A 83 9.26 1.04 -3.12
#